data_AF-A0A917FY90-F1
#
_entry.id   AF-A0A917FY90-F1
#
_cell.length_a   1.000
_cell.length_b   1.000
_cell.length_c   1.000
_cell.angle_alpha   90.00
_cell.angle_beta   90.00
_cell.angle_gamma   90.00
#
_symmetry.space_group_name_H-M   'P 1'
#
loop_
_entity.id
_entity.type
_entity.pdbx_description
1 polymer ?
#
loop_
_entity_poly.entity_id
_entity_poly.type
_entity_poly.pdbx_seq_one_letter_code
_entity_poly.pdbx_strand_id
1 'polypeptide(L)'
;MAINEDVFIQKRSTLPKAPAMTIEKMPHEERSKGKKTRQSVEQLVDMMLETELITNERLFHQVLHNKHVVWLYDGEREGYLLAHEKDAVLLQTRKNGFTMYMPTNPIIYRVNGENYHLLTRIDSVRAKANLERLSRVPTPILSAARVNDCIVAMVVRFYETYIIDLQTQMLEKTENYYKQLYSQRFAQQELANLLAFIETINEHHMNWHPRGNGHEQLVTYVMGLTLLNHKVGHRIAGIENTNFELAAAYA
;
A
#
# COMPACT_ATOMS: atom_id res chain seq x y z
N MET A 1 -41.00 -8.94 -35.32
CA MET A 1 -40.78 -7.77 -34.43
C MET A 1 -39.52 -8.06 -33.64
N ALA A 2 -38.37 -7.57 -34.10
CA ALA A 2 -37.13 -7.61 -33.33
C ALA A 2 -37.18 -6.44 -32.34
N ILE A 3 -37.15 -6.76 -31.05
CA ILE A 3 -37.05 -5.76 -29.99
C ILE A 3 -35.63 -5.22 -30.05
N ASN A 4 -35.49 -3.90 -30.23
CA ASN A 4 -34.23 -3.17 -30.20
C ASN A 4 -33.57 -3.30 -28.81
N GLU A 5 -32.79 -4.36 -28.60
CA GLU A 5 -31.94 -4.53 -27.41
C GLU A 5 -30.81 -3.47 -27.35
N ASP A 6 -30.41 -2.93 -28.50
CA ASP A 6 -29.35 -1.92 -28.61
C ASP A 6 -29.69 -0.58 -27.93
N VAL A 7 -30.98 -0.24 -27.81
CA VAL A 7 -31.42 1.02 -27.19
C VAL A 7 -31.37 0.95 -25.66
N PHE A 8 -31.40 -0.27 -25.08
CA PHE A 8 -31.34 -0.45 -23.63
C PHE A 8 -29.91 -0.44 -23.07
N ILE A 9 -28.91 -0.83 -23.87
CA ILE A 9 -27.51 -0.84 -23.45
C ILE A 9 -26.93 0.58 -23.43
N GLN A 10 -27.33 1.46 -24.36
CA GLN A 10 -26.83 2.83 -24.42
C GLN A 10 -27.34 3.76 -23.29
N LYS A 11 -28.46 3.43 -22.64
CA LYS A 11 -29.03 4.29 -21.57
C LYS A 11 -28.44 4.07 -20.17
N ARG A 12 -27.67 3.01 -19.93
CA ARG A 12 -26.98 2.80 -18.63
C ARG A 12 -25.75 3.70 -18.42
N SER A 13 -25.29 4.41 -19.46
CA SER A 13 -24.06 5.21 -19.46
C SER A 13 -24.24 6.68 -19.02
N THR A 14 -25.38 7.07 -18.43
CA THR A 14 -25.64 8.48 -18.05
C THR A 14 -25.77 8.70 -16.55
N LEU A 15 -25.55 7.68 -15.72
CA LEU A 15 -25.30 7.92 -14.31
C LEU A 15 -23.98 8.69 -14.20
N PRO A 16 -23.94 9.84 -13.52
CA PRO A 16 -22.68 10.55 -13.30
C PRO A 16 -21.71 9.56 -12.63
N LYS A 17 -20.59 9.29 -13.33
CA LYS A 17 -19.49 8.49 -12.77
C LYS A 17 -19.18 9.12 -11.41
N ALA A 18 -19.30 8.35 -10.34
CA ALA A 18 -19.01 8.85 -9.00
C ALA A 18 -17.65 9.57 -9.03
N PRO A 19 -17.50 10.71 -8.33
CA PRO A 19 -16.24 11.43 -8.36
C PRO A 19 -15.12 10.47 -7.95
N ALA A 20 -14.06 10.44 -8.75
CA ALA A 20 -12.90 9.59 -8.49
C ALA A 20 -12.36 9.89 -7.09
N MET A 21 -12.00 8.85 -6.33
CA MET A 21 -11.47 9.03 -4.98
C MET A 21 -10.23 9.93 -5.01
N THR A 22 -10.17 10.88 -4.09
CA THR A 22 -9.03 11.78 -3.89
C THR A 22 -8.34 11.47 -2.57
N ILE A 23 -7.02 11.46 -2.57
CA ILE A 23 -6.19 11.29 -1.37
C ILE A 23 -5.11 12.36 -1.43
N GLU A 24 -5.07 13.24 -0.43
CA GLU A 24 -4.13 14.36 -0.38
C GLU A 24 -3.47 14.41 0.99
N LYS A 25 -2.13 14.50 1.02
CA LYS A 25 -1.39 14.70 2.27
C LYS A 25 -1.53 16.14 2.75
N MET A 26 -1.96 16.31 4.00
CA MET A 26 -2.05 17.62 4.62
C MET A 26 -0.67 18.12 5.06
N PRO A 27 -0.39 19.43 5.02
CA PRO A 27 0.84 20.00 5.55
C PRO A 27 1.06 19.61 7.01
N HIS A 28 2.28 19.21 7.34
CA HIS A 28 2.63 18.73 8.67
C HIS A 28 4.00 19.27 9.10
N GLU A 29 4.05 19.98 10.23
CA GLU A 29 5.31 20.44 10.83
C GLU A 29 5.89 19.39 11.79
N GLU A 30 7.07 18.86 11.50
CA GLU A 30 7.69 17.85 12.35
C GLU A 30 8.17 18.43 13.70
N ARG A 31 7.68 17.89 14.82
CA ARG A 31 8.04 18.31 16.18
C ARG A 31 8.68 17.17 17.00
N SER A 32 9.75 16.52 16.53
CA SER A 32 10.64 15.73 17.43
C SER A 32 11.97 15.29 16.79
N LYS A 33 13.01 15.07 17.62
CA LYS A 33 14.39 14.69 17.26
C LYS A 33 14.62 13.19 16.96
N GLY A 34 13.62 12.43 16.47
CA GLY A 34 13.70 10.96 16.36
C GLY A 34 13.39 10.41 14.96
N LYS A 35 14.34 10.53 14.03
CA LYS A 35 14.15 10.33 12.57
C LYS A 35 13.68 8.97 11.99
N LYS A 36 13.55 7.84 12.71
CA LYS A 36 13.91 6.58 12.01
C LYS A 36 12.83 5.62 11.49
N THR A 37 11.57 5.68 11.90
CA THR A 37 10.63 4.56 11.59
C THR A 37 9.27 5.01 11.06
N ARG A 38 8.70 6.06 11.65
CA ARG A 38 7.46 6.70 11.19
C ARG A 38 7.60 7.23 9.75
N GLN A 39 8.76 7.82 9.46
CA GLN A 39 9.07 8.42 8.16
C GLN A 39 9.07 7.38 7.04
N SER A 40 9.50 6.14 7.30
CA SER A 40 9.54 5.10 6.26
C SER A 40 8.14 4.64 5.84
N VAL A 41 7.18 4.56 6.77
CA VAL A 41 5.79 4.22 6.44
C VAL A 41 5.12 5.38 5.71
N GLU A 42 5.33 6.60 6.19
CA GLU A 42 4.84 7.82 5.54
C GLU A 42 5.38 7.96 4.12
N GLN A 43 6.70 7.87 3.95
CA GLN A 43 7.36 7.93 2.66
C GLN A 43 6.84 6.86 1.70
N LEU A 44 6.57 5.64 2.20
CA LEU A 44 6.01 4.58 1.37
C LEU A 44 4.61 4.92 0.86
N VAL A 45 3.75 5.51 1.71
CA VAL A 45 2.42 5.99 1.28
C VAL A 45 2.57 7.07 0.21
N ASP A 46 3.45 8.05 0.43
CA ASP A 46 3.71 9.13 -0.53
C ASP A 46 4.21 8.59 -1.87
N MET A 47 5.17 7.65 -1.85
CA MET A 47 5.68 7.00 -3.06
C MET A 47 4.57 6.26 -3.81
N MET A 48 3.74 5.47 -3.12
CA MET A 48 2.62 4.74 -3.73
C MET A 48 1.60 5.67 -4.39
N LEU A 49 1.24 6.77 -3.72
CA LEU A 49 0.37 7.80 -4.26
C LEU A 49 0.97 8.43 -5.53
N GLU A 50 2.28 8.71 -5.49
CA GLU A 50 2.97 9.38 -6.59
C GLU A 50 3.15 8.51 -7.84
N THR A 51 3.15 7.18 -7.71
CA THR A 51 3.28 6.27 -8.86
C THR A 51 2.13 6.38 -9.85
N GLU A 52 0.91 6.65 -9.36
CA GLU A 52 -0.34 6.60 -10.12
C GLU A 52 -0.55 5.26 -10.89
N LEU A 53 0.13 4.17 -10.51
CA LEU A 53 0.04 2.87 -11.20
C LEU A 53 -1.30 2.16 -10.95
N ILE A 54 -1.93 2.42 -9.80
CA ILE A 54 -3.28 1.99 -9.44
C ILE A 54 -4.12 3.20 -9.05
N THR A 55 -5.44 3.13 -9.16
CA THR A 55 -6.31 4.24 -8.77
C THR A 55 -6.26 4.48 -7.26
N ASN A 56 -6.56 5.70 -6.83
CA ASN A 56 -6.70 6.04 -5.39
C ASN A 56 -7.71 5.14 -4.68
N GLU A 57 -8.80 4.75 -5.33
CA GLU A 57 -9.79 3.84 -4.77
C GLU A 57 -9.19 2.45 -4.49
N ARG A 58 -8.44 1.91 -5.47
CA ARG A 58 -7.74 0.63 -5.31
C ARG A 58 -6.66 0.73 -4.25
N LEU A 59 -5.84 1.78 -4.26
CA LEU A 59 -4.81 2.02 -3.25
C LEU A 59 -5.41 2.10 -1.84
N PHE A 60 -6.49 2.87 -1.67
CA PHE A 60 -7.14 3.04 -0.39
C PHE A 60 -7.68 1.71 0.13
N HIS A 61 -8.53 1.02 -0.64
CA HIS A 61 -9.19 -0.19 -0.15
C HIS A 61 -8.27 -1.41 -0.08
N GLN A 62 -7.33 -1.55 -1.01
CA GLN A 62 -6.47 -2.74 -1.08
C GLN A 62 -5.18 -2.59 -0.28
N VAL A 63 -4.76 -1.37 0.09
CA VAL A 63 -3.52 -1.14 0.83
C VAL A 63 -3.76 -0.36 2.12
N LEU A 64 -4.26 0.88 2.02
CA LEU A 64 -4.31 1.81 3.17
C LEU A 64 -5.42 1.48 4.19
N HIS A 65 -6.46 0.80 3.75
CA HIS A 65 -7.64 0.40 4.52
C HIS A 65 -7.89 -1.12 4.42
N ASN A 66 -6.80 -1.89 4.41
CA ASN A 66 -6.82 -3.35 4.29
C ASN A 66 -6.44 -4.03 5.61
N LYS A 67 -7.30 -4.96 6.07
CA LYS A 67 -7.10 -5.70 7.32
C LYS A 67 -5.82 -6.53 7.38
N HIS A 68 -5.31 -6.94 6.22
CA HIS A 68 -4.06 -7.70 6.10
C HIS A 68 -2.80 -6.82 6.21
N VAL A 69 -2.93 -5.49 6.10
CA VAL A 69 -1.80 -4.56 6.28
C VAL A 69 -1.71 -4.16 7.74
N VAL A 70 -2.74 -3.49 8.24
CA VAL A 70 -2.90 -3.13 9.65
C VAL A 70 -4.39 -3.18 9.95
N TRP A 71 -4.73 -3.83 11.06
CA TRP A 71 -6.08 -3.81 11.59
C TRP A 71 -6.05 -3.79 13.11
N LEU A 72 -6.90 -2.97 13.68
CA LEU A 72 -7.12 -2.86 15.10
C LEU A 72 -8.62 -2.83 15.32
N TYR A 73 -9.09 -3.60 16.30
CA TYR A 73 -10.50 -3.58 16.66
C TYR A 73 -10.65 -3.71 18.18
N ASP A 74 -11.36 -2.77 18.79
CA ASP A 74 -11.55 -2.68 20.24
C ASP A 74 -12.93 -3.22 20.71
N GLY A 75 -13.68 -3.85 19.80
CA GLY A 75 -15.06 -4.30 20.04
C GLY A 75 -16.12 -3.33 19.48
N GLU A 76 -15.77 -2.06 19.25
CA GLU A 76 -16.70 -1.04 18.76
C GLU A 76 -16.18 -0.34 17.49
N ARG A 77 -14.87 -0.15 17.37
CA ARG A 77 -14.23 0.68 16.35
C ARG A 77 -13.17 -0.11 15.60
N GLU A 78 -13.07 0.13 14.29
CA GLU A 78 -12.00 -0.42 13.46
C GLU A 78 -10.95 0.66 13.15
N GLY A 79 -9.67 0.29 13.28
CA GLY A 79 -8.52 1.09 12.89
C GLY A 79 -7.69 0.39 11.84
N TYR A 80 -7.38 1.10 10.76
CA TYR A 80 -6.56 0.63 9.63
C TYR A 80 -5.31 1.48 9.50
N LEU A 81 -4.41 1.20 8.55
CA LEU A 81 -3.20 2.02 8.35
C LEU A 81 -3.55 3.52 8.23
N LEU A 82 -4.58 3.84 7.43
CA LEU A 82 -5.30 5.10 7.51
C LEU A 82 -6.61 4.91 8.29
N ALA A 83 -6.66 5.47 9.50
CA ALA A 83 -7.86 5.45 10.33
C ALA A 83 -8.56 6.81 10.31
N HIS A 84 -9.88 6.84 10.25
CA HIS A 84 -10.65 8.08 10.32
C HIS A 84 -10.29 8.83 11.61
N GLU A 85 -10.12 10.16 11.53
CA GLU A 85 -9.71 11.01 12.66
C GLU A 85 -10.50 10.73 13.96
N LYS A 86 -11.84 10.62 13.87
CA LYS A 86 -12.73 10.34 15.01
C LYS A 86 -12.42 9.01 15.70
N ASP A 87 -12.03 7.99 14.94
CA ASP A 87 -11.75 6.65 15.44
C ASP A 87 -10.29 6.54 15.90
N ALA A 88 -9.37 7.14 15.14
CA ALA A 88 -7.94 7.18 15.43
C ALA A 88 -7.62 7.79 16.80
N VAL A 89 -8.39 8.81 17.23
CA VAL A 89 -8.25 9.41 18.56
C VAL A 89 -8.79 8.50 19.67
N LEU A 90 -9.86 7.75 19.41
CA LEU A 90 -10.52 6.92 20.42
C LEU A 90 -9.86 5.54 20.60
N LEU A 91 -9.25 5.01 19.53
CA LEU A 91 -8.41 3.81 19.55
C LEU A 91 -7.14 3.97 20.41
N GLN A 92 -6.86 5.17 20.92
CA GLN A 92 -5.74 5.46 21.84
C GLN A 92 -5.86 4.80 23.22
N THR A 93 -7.05 4.34 23.62
CA THR A 93 -7.31 3.95 25.01
C THR A 93 -6.74 2.57 25.37
N ARG A 94 -6.15 2.47 26.58
CA ARG A 94 -5.38 1.34 27.15
C ARG A 94 -6.10 -0.03 27.23
N LYS A 95 -7.30 -0.18 26.68
CA LYS A 95 -8.11 -1.40 26.81
C LYS A 95 -7.52 -2.60 26.08
N ASN A 96 -6.66 -2.39 25.09
CA ASN A 96 -6.16 -3.47 24.24
C ASN A 96 -4.74 -3.97 24.60
N GLY A 97 -4.16 -3.55 25.73
CA GLY A 97 -2.80 -3.97 26.13
C GLY A 97 -1.66 -3.40 25.25
N PHE A 98 -1.99 -2.64 24.21
CA PHE A 98 -1.05 -1.91 23.36
C PHE A 98 -1.22 -0.39 23.56
N THR A 99 -0.10 0.32 23.71
CA THR A 99 -0.11 1.78 23.75
C THR A 99 0.13 2.32 22.34
N MET A 100 -0.95 2.49 21.58
CA MET A 100 -0.92 3.35 20.40
C MET A 100 -0.71 4.79 20.84
N TYR A 101 0.55 5.21 20.91
CA TYR A 101 0.86 6.62 21.04
C TYR A 101 0.76 7.23 19.65
N MET A 102 -0.43 7.75 19.33
CA MET A 102 -0.53 8.82 18.34
C MET A 102 0.40 9.94 18.81
N PRO A 103 1.39 10.37 18.01
CA PRO A 103 2.15 11.55 18.36
C PRO A 103 1.18 12.72 18.54
N THR A 104 1.52 13.66 19.43
CA THR A 104 0.80 14.93 19.60
C THR A 104 0.65 15.72 18.29
N ASN A 105 1.31 15.28 17.22
CA ASN A 105 1.14 15.75 15.86
C ASN A 105 0.92 14.56 14.88
N PRO A 106 -0.32 14.20 14.52
CA PRO A 106 -0.61 13.14 13.54
C PRO A 106 -0.26 13.57 12.11
N ILE A 107 0.09 12.60 11.25
CA ILE A 107 0.19 12.81 9.80
C ILE A 107 -1.20 12.55 9.26
N ILE A 108 -1.72 13.52 8.52
CA ILE A 108 -3.12 13.52 8.08
C ILE A 108 -3.16 13.42 6.56
N TYR A 109 -3.99 12.50 6.07
CA TYR A 109 -4.39 12.42 4.67
C TYR A 109 -5.87 12.77 4.57
N ARG A 110 -6.21 13.68 3.67
CA ARG A 110 -7.59 14.02 3.33
C ARG A 110 -8.07 13.07 2.24
N VAL A 111 -9.02 12.21 2.56
CA VAL A 111 -9.62 11.23 1.64
C VAL A 111 -11.04 11.66 1.35
N ASN A 112 -11.34 12.05 0.11
CA ASN A 112 -12.66 12.57 -0.28
C ASN A 112 -13.20 13.70 0.63
N GLY A 113 -12.31 14.54 1.15
CA GLY A 113 -12.66 15.64 2.05
C GLY A 113 -12.70 15.28 3.53
N GLU A 114 -12.57 14.00 3.89
CA GLU A 114 -12.53 13.54 5.29
C GLU A 114 -11.08 13.32 5.76
N ASN A 115 -10.83 13.60 7.04
CA ASN A 115 -9.50 13.46 7.63
C ASN A 115 -9.24 12.03 8.10
N TYR A 116 -8.15 11.45 7.61
CA TYR A 116 -7.61 10.17 8.05
C TYR A 116 -6.23 10.37 8.64
N HIS A 117 -5.98 9.75 9.79
CA HIS A 117 -4.67 9.74 10.43
C HIS A 117 -3.89 8.50 10.03
N LEU A 118 -2.61 8.68 9.72
CA LEU A 118 -1.68 7.57 9.52
C LEU A 118 -1.31 6.96 10.89
N LEU A 119 -1.62 5.68 11.06
CA LEU A 119 -1.28 4.92 12.26
C LEU A 119 0.20 4.52 12.21
N THR A 120 1.08 5.35 12.76
CA THR A 120 2.54 5.17 12.62
C THR A 120 3.23 4.54 13.84
N ARG A 121 2.54 4.37 14.97
CA ARG A 121 3.12 3.67 16.14
C ARG A 121 2.79 2.20 16.12
N ILE A 122 3.38 1.60 15.12
CA ILE A 122 3.49 0.19 14.86
C ILE A 122 4.66 -0.30 15.76
N ASP A 123 4.41 -1.26 16.64
CA ASP A 123 5.35 -1.92 17.56
C ASP A 123 6.74 -2.21 16.91
N SER A 124 7.74 -2.17 17.77
CA SER A 124 9.19 -2.35 17.60
C SER A 124 9.77 -2.74 16.21
N VAL A 125 10.76 -1.97 15.73
CA VAL A 125 11.70 -2.36 14.65
C VAL A 125 12.46 -3.67 14.92
N ARG A 126 12.42 -4.18 16.17
CA ARG A 126 13.17 -5.37 16.63
C ARG A 126 12.73 -6.67 15.98
N ALA A 127 11.53 -6.70 15.42
CA ALA A 127 10.96 -7.92 14.87
C ALA A 127 11.17 -7.98 13.36
N LYS A 128 11.63 -9.14 12.89
CA LYS A 128 11.76 -9.44 11.47
C LYS A 128 10.41 -9.46 10.76
N ALA A 129 10.42 -9.14 9.47
CA ALA A 129 9.22 -9.28 8.64
C ALA A 129 8.81 -10.75 8.55
N ASN A 130 7.53 -11.04 8.80
CA ASN A 130 6.99 -12.40 8.77
C ASN A 130 6.06 -12.58 7.57
N LEU A 131 6.58 -13.18 6.50
CA LEU A 131 5.84 -13.44 5.27
C LEU A 131 4.64 -14.37 5.48
N GLU A 132 4.70 -15.30 6.43
CA GLU A 132 3.57 -16.19 6.75
C GLU A 132 2.36 -15.43 7.30
N ARG A 133 2.54 -14.22 7.85
CA ARG A 133 1.41 -13.41 8.33
C ARG A 133 0.58 -12.85 7.19
N LEU A 134 1.16 -12.68 6.00
CA LEU A 134 0.45 -12.15 4.84
C LEU A 134 -0.68 -13.09 4.39
N SER A 135 -0.52 -14.39 4.59
CA SER A 135 -1.49 -15.43 4.23
C SER A 135 -2.44 -15.84 5.36
N ARG A 136 -2.21 -15.37 6.59
CA ARG A 136 -3.08 -15.69 7.74
C ARG A 136 -4.35 -14.84 7.71
N VAL A 137 -5.42 -15.39 8.27
CA VAL A 137 -6.64 -14.64 8.56
C VAL A 137 -6.30 -13.50 9.53
N PRO A 138 -6.63 -12.23 9.21
CA PRO A 138 -6.36 -11.11 10.10
C PRO A 138 -7.08 -11.32 11.44
N THR A 139 -6.39 -11.07 12.53
CA THR A 139 -7.04 -11.00 13.84
C THR A 139 -6.82 -9.61 14.41
N PRO A 140 -7.79 -9.04 15.15
CA PRO A 140 -7.78 -7.66 15.66
C PRO A 140 -6.49 -7.16 16.32
N ILE A 141 -5.65 -8.08 16.81
CA ILE A 141 -4.47 -7.80 17.62
C ILE A 141 -3.19 -8.44 17.05
N LEU A 142 -3.23 -9.56 16.30
CA LEU A 142 -1.99 -10.05 15.64
C LEU A 142 -1.59 -9.19 14.44
N SER A 143 -2.51 -8.40 13.90
CA SER A 143 -2.23 -7.28 12.97
C SER A 143 -1.77 -6.02 13.69
N ALA A 144 -1.48 -6.08 15.00
CA ALA A 144 -0.63 -5.12 15.69
C ALA A 144 0.81 -5.23 15.16
N ALA A 145 0.94 -4.81 13.91
CA ALA A 145 1.71 -3.65 13.60
C ALA A 145 3.15 -3.80 14.09
N ARG A 146 3.96 -4.62 13.42
CA ARG A 146 5.41 -4.46 13.40
C ARG A 146 5.77 -3.66 12.17
N VAL A 147 6.68 -2.70 12.27
CA VAL A 147 6.95 -1.79 11.12
C VAL A 147 7.41 -2.54 9.89
N ASN A 148 8.21 -3.58 10.08
CA ASN A 148 8.69 -4.40 8.99
C ASN A 148 7.56 -5.23 8.35
N ASP A 149 6.62 -5.77 9.16
CA ASP A 149 5.43 -6.45 8.64
C ASP A 149 4.54 -5.47 7.86
N CYS A 150 4.33 -4.26 8.39
CA CYS A 150 3.51 -3.24 7.74
C CYS A 150 4.11 -2.81 6.40
N ILE A 151 5.39 -2.46 6.37
CA ILE A 151 6.10 -2.06 5.15
C ILE A 151 5.96 -3.17 4.10
N VAL A 152 6.27 -4.41 4.47
CA VAL A 152 6.19 -5.54 3.54
C VAL A 152 4.75 -5.77 3.07
N ALA A 153 3.78 -5.77 3.98
CA ALA A 153 2.38 -5.97 3.63
C ALA A 153 1.86 -4.88 2.69
N MET A 154 2.24 -3.62 2.91
CA MET A 154 1.89 -2.52 2.01
C MET A 154 2.42 -2.77 0.60
N VAL A 155 3.70 -3.08 0.47
CA VAL A 155 4.33 -3.31 -0.84
C VAL A 155 3.72 -4.53 -1.52
N VAL A 156 3.57 -5.65 -0.81
CA VAL A 156 2.97 -6.87 -1.38
C VAL A 156 1.55 -6.58 -1.88
N ARG A 157 0.71 -5.93 -1.07
CA ARG A 157 -0.67 -5.61 -1.47
C ARG A 157 -0.73 -4.62 -2.63
N PHE A 158 0.17 -3.65 -2.69
CA PHE A 158 0.27 -2.74 -3.83
C PHE A 158 0.59 -3.49 -5.13
N TYR A 159 1.62 -4.35 -5.11
CA TYR A 159 2.03 -5.12 -6.30
C TYR A 159 0.96 -6.12 -6.72
N GLU A 160 0.38 -6.88 -5.78
CA GLU A 160 -0.71 -7.81 -6.07
C GLU A 160 -1.90 -7.09 -6.73
N THR A 161 -2.28 -5.93 -6.18
CA THR A 161 -3.37 -5.10 -6.74
C THR A 161 -3.05 -4.67 -8.16
N TYR A 162 -1.86 -4.13 -8.39
CA TYR A 162 -1.40 -3.69 -9.71
C TYR A 162 -1.38 -4.84 -10.72
N ILE A 163 -0.84 -6.00 -10.34
CA ILE A 163 -0.79 -7.21 -11.20
C ILE A 163 -2.20 -7.68 -11.56
N ILE A 164 -3.12 -7.75 -10.60
CA ILE A 164 -4.51 -8.18 -10.82
C ILE A 164 -5.26 -7.21 -11.73
N ASP A 165 -5.05 -5.91 -11.54
CA ASP A 165 -5.72 -4.88 -12.34
C ASP A 165 -5.24 -4.91 -13.79
N LEU A 166 -3.92 -5.08 -14.02
CA LEU A 166 -3.36 -5.31 -15.36
C LEU A 166 -3.92 -6.58 -16.02
N GLN A 167 -4.00 -7.70 -15.27
CA GLN A 167 -4.59 -8.95 -15.77
C GLN A 167 -6.03 -8.76 -16.24
N THR A 168 -6.82 -8.04 -15.44
CA THR A 168 -8.23 -7.79 -15.73
C THR A 168 -8.39 -7.01 -17.04
N GLN A 169 -7.56 -6.00 -17.27
CA GLN A 169 -7.61 -5.18 -18.49
C GLN A 169 -7.10 -5.89 -19.73
N MET A 170 -6.11 -6.76 -19.58
CA MET A 170 -5.58 -7.54 -20.69
C MET A 170 -6.64 -8.48 -21.27
N LEU A 171 -7.65 -8.90 -20.48
CA LEU A 171 -8.80 -9.67 -20.98
C LEU A 171 -9.65 -8.87 -21.97
N GLU A 172 -9.68 -7.54 -21.82
CA GLU A 172 -10.44 -6.63 -22.69
C GLU A 172 -9.71 -6.31 -24.01
N LYS A 173 -8.48 -6.81 -24.21
CA LYS A 173 -7.64 -6.65 -25.42
C LYS A 173 -7.57 -5.22 -25.96
N THR A 174 -7.26 -4.28 -25.07
CA THR A 174 -7.06 -2.86 -25.41
C THR A 174 -5.79 -2.64 -26.27
N GLU A 175 -5.67 -1.46 -26.88
CA GLU A 175 -4.50 -1.04 -27.68
C GLU A 175 -3.17 -1.12 -26.90
N ASN A 176 -3.21 -1.13 -25.57
CA ASN A 176 -2.05 -1.12 -24.69
C ASN A 176 -1.61 -2.51 -24.19
N TYR A 177 -2.10 -3.61 -24.78
CA TYR A 177 -1.85 -4.98 -24.32
C TYR A 177 -0.37 -5.29 -24.03
N TYR A 178 0.55 -4.95 -24.93
CA TYR A 178 1.98 -5.24 -24.72
C TYR A 178 2.58 -4.44 -23.57
N LYS A 179 2.19 -3.16 -23.40
CA LYS A 179 2.65 -2.35 -22.27
C LYS A 179 2.17 -2.94 -20.95
N GLN A 180 0.92 -3.41 -20.91
CA GLN A 180 0.32 -4.08 -19.76
C GLN A 180 1.02 -5.41 -19.46
N LEU A 181 1.27 -6.23 -20.49
CA LEU A 181 1.97 -7.51 -20.35
C LEU A 181 3.39 -7.34 -19.80
N TYR A 182 4.17 -6.39 -20.34
CA TYR A 182 5.53 -6.14 -19.86
C TYR A 182 5.55 -5.57 -18.45
N SER A 183 4.62 -4.64 -18.14
CA SER A 183 4.44 -4.11 -16.80
C SER A 183 4.10 -5.20 -15.78
N GLN A 184 3.20 -6.12 -16.15
CA GLN A 184 2.80 -7.24 -15.31
C GLN A 184 3.98 -8.17 -15.02
N ARG A 185 4.73 -8.57 -16.05
CA ARG A 185 5.90 -9.44 -15.89
C ARG A 185 6.96 -8.80 -15.01
N PHE A 186 7.22 -7.52 -15.22
CA PHE A 186 8.15 -6.77 -14.38
C PHE A 186 7.68 -6.71 -12.92
N ALA A 187 6.42 -6.39 -12.67
CA ALA A 187 5.84 -6.35 -11.33
C ALA A 187 5.94 -7.72 -10.63
N GLN A 188 5.64 -8.81 -11.33
CA GLN A 188 5.79 -10.17 -10.80
C GLN A 188 7.24 -10.49 -10.43
N GLN A 189 8.19 -10.15 -11.30
CA GLN A 189 9.61 -10.38 -11.04
C GLN A 189 10.13 -9.55 -9.86
N GLU A 190 9.79 -8.27 -9.81
CA GLU A 190 10.24 -7.38 -8.72
C GLU A 190 9.61 -7.77 -7.38
N LEU A 191 8.34 -8.21 -7.37
CA LEU A 191 7.70 -8.79 -6.19
C LEU A 191 8.40 -10.08 -5.74
N ALA A 192 8.71 -10.99 -6.67
CA ALA A 192 9.43 -12.22 -6.34
C ALA A 192 10.84 -11.93 -5.77
N ASN A 193 11.55 -10.95 -6.34
CA ASN A 193 12.85 -10.50 -5.84
C ASN A 193 12.75 -9.92 -4.42
N LEU A 194 11.71 -9.14 -4.13
CA LEU A 194 11.44 -8.61 -2.79
C LEU A 194 11.23 -9.74 -1.78
N LEU A 195 10.40 -10.74 -2.11
CA LEU A 195 10.12 -11.86 -1.21
C LEU A 195 11.39 -12.67 -0.93
N ALA A 196 12.17 -12.99 -1.97
CA ALA A 196 13.45 -13.68 -1.82
C ALA A 196 14.48 -12.87 -1.00
N PHE A 197 14.51 -11.55 -1.19
CA PHE A 197 15.34 -10.65 -0.39
C PHE A 197 14.95 -10.69 1.10
N ILE A 198 13.65 -10.67 1.40
CA ILE A 198 13.13 -10.75 2.78
C ILE A 198 13.52 -12.09 3.43
N GLU A 199 13.37 -13.21 2.71
CA GLU A 199 13.81 -14.52 3.19
C GLU A 199 15.31 -14.52 3.50
N THR A 200 16.11 -13.98 2.58
CA THR A 200 17.56 -13.84 2.75
C THR A 200 17.90 -13.06 4.01
N ILE A 201 17.39 -11.83 4.19
CA ILE A 201 17.71 -11.02 5.38
C ILE A 201 17.16 -11.62 6.69
N ASN A 202 16.11 -12.45 6.61
CA ASN A 202 15.54 -13.16 7.75
C ASN A 202 16.40 -14.35 8.21
N GLU A 203 17.10 -15.01 7.29
CA GLU A 203 17.97 -16.17 7.55
C GLU A 203 19.35 -15.78 8.07
N HIS A 204 19.89 -14.64 7.65
CA HIS A 204 21.27 -14.22 7.93
C HIS A 204 21.57 -13.84 9.40
N HIS A 205 20.75 -14.24 10.38
CA HIS A 205 20.85 -13.87 11.80
C HIS A 205 21.09 -12.37 12.03
N MET A 206 20.67 -11.54 11.08
CA MET A 206 20.83 -10.10 11.16
C MET A 206 20.13 -9.61 12.42
N ASN A 207 20.85 -8.80 13.20
CA ASN A 207 20.32 -8.33 14.46
C ASN A 207 19.22 -7.31 14.14
N TRP A 208 17.96 -7.76 14.08
CA TRP A 208 16.79 -6.88 13.89
C TRP A 208 16.65 -5.85 15.03
N HIS A 209 17.49 -5.95 16.07
CA HIS A 209 17.70 -4.94 17.10
C HIS A 209 17.90 -3.52 16.51
N PRO A 210 17.45 -2.44 17.18
CA PRO A 210 17.66 -1.04 16.78
C PRO A 210 19.11 -0.59 16.53
N ARG A 211 20.09 -1.46 16.83
CA ARG A 211 21.52 -1.24 16.60
C ARG A 211 22.08 -2.11 15.47
N GLY A 212 21.33 -3.11 14.99
CA GLY A 212 21.66 -3.80 13.76
C GLY A 212 20.95 -3.17 12.57
N ASN A 213 21.20 -3.72 11.39
CA ASN A 213 20.90 -3.09 10.10
C ASN A 213 19.73 -3.74 9.34
N GLY A 214 19.06 -4.76 9.90
CA GLY A 214 17.98 -5.47 9.19
C GLY A 214 16.82 -4.56 8.76
N HIS A 215 16.36 -3.67 9.65
CA HIS A 215 15.34 -2.68 9.31
C HIS A 215 15.83 -1.68 8.25
N GLU A 216 17.06 -1.19 8.38
CA GLU A 216 17.64 -0.23 7.43
C GLU A 216 17.82 -0.84 6.04
N GLN A 217 18.26 -2.09 5.96
CA GLN A 217 18.38 -2.82 4.69
C GLN A 217 17.01 -3.07 4.05
N LEU A 218 16.01 -3.49 4.84
CA LEU A 218 14.64 -3.65 4.36
C LEU A 218 14.10 -2.34 3.79
N VAL A 219 14.20 -1.25 4.55
CA VAL A 219 13.74 0.07 4.11
C VAL A 219 14.50 0.50 2.86
N THR A 220 15.83 0.40 2.84
CA THR A 220 16.65 0.79 1.69
C THR A 220 16.26 0.02 0.43
N TYR A 221 16.05 -1.30 0.56
CA TYR A 221 15.63 -2.13 -0.56
C TYR A 221 14.23 -1.74 -1.06
N VAL A 222 13.26 -1.59 -0.15
CA VAL A 222 11.89 -1.20 -0.50
C VAL A 222 11.84 0.18 -1.16
N MET A 223 12.52 1.17 -0.59
CA MET A 223 12.59 2.52 -1.18
C MET A 223 13.37 2.56 -2.50
N GLY A 224 14.15 1.52 -2.80
CA GLY A 224 14.86 1.36 -4.06
C GLY A 224 14.08 0.60 -5.14
N LEU A 225 12.87 0.10 -4.85
CA LEU A 225 12.07 -0.63 -5.83
C LEU A 225 11.67 0.26 -7.00
N THR A 226 11.79 -0.25 -8.22
CA THR A 226 11.63 0.51 -9.45
C THR A 226 10.20 1.03 -9.59
N LEU A 227 9.19 0.18 -9.38
CA LEU A 227 7.79 0.60 -9.54
C LEU A 227 7.36 1.67 -8.54
N LEU A 228 7.94 1.70 -7.34
CA LEU A 228 7.64 2.73 -6.34
C LEU A 228 8.30 4.07 -6.63
N ASN A 229 9.29 4.12 -7.54
CA ASN A 229 10.03 5.32 -7.91
C ASN A 229 9.68 5.87 -9.30
N HIS A 230 8.73 5.24 -10.01
CA HIS A 230 8.37 5.63 -11.36
C HIS A 230 6.86 5.79 -11.50
N LYS A 231 6.47 6.77 -12.32
CA LYS A 231 5.08 7.03 -12.64
C LYS A 231 4.64 6.25 -13.87
N VAL A 232 3.32 6.17 -14.07
CA VAL A 232 2.73 5.78 -15.34
C VAL A 232 3.40 6.53 -16.51
N GLY A 233 3.68 5.81 -17.59
CA GLY A 233 4.31 6.35 -18.80
C GLY A 233 5.83 6.48 -18.74
N HIS A 234 6.48 6.34 -17.58
CA HIS A 234 7.94 6.29 -17.52
C HIS A 234 8.49 5.05 -18.26
N ARG A 235 9.59 5.25 -18.98
CA ARG A 235 10.33 4.16 -19.62
C ARG A 235 11.27 3.51 -18.63
N ILE A 236 11.14 2.21 -18.46
CA ILE A 236 12.02 1.41 -17.60
C ILE A 236 12.66 0.28 -18.40
N ALA A 237 13.88 -0.08 -17.98
CA ALA A 237 14.57 -1.26 -18.50
C ALA A 237 13.91 -2.51 -17.91
N GLY A 238 13.21 -3.25 -18.77
CA GLY A 238 12.53 -4.47 -18.40
C GLY A 238 13.43 -5.70 -18.37
N ILE A 239 12.78 -6.85 -18.30
CA ILE A 239 13.43 -8.16 -18.35
C ILE A 239 14.07 -8.33 -19.74
N GLU A 240 15.25 -8.95 -19.83
CA GLU A 240 15.96 -9.19 -21.09
C GLU A 240 16.30 -7.91 -21.91
N ASN A 241 16.55 -6.77 -21.24
CA ASN A 241 16.84 -5.48 -21.88
C ASN A 241 15.72 -4.94 -22.79
N THR A 242 14.48 -5.39 -22.59
CA THR A 242 13.33 -4.78 -23.27
C THR A 242 12.93 -3.49 -22.57
N ASN A 243 13.14 -2.34 -23.22
CA ASN A 243 12.64 -1.06 -22.71
C ASN A 243 11.13 -0.98 -22.97
N PHE A 244 10.35 -0.67 -21.93
CA PHE A 244 8.91 -0.50 -22.06
C PHE A 244 8.41 0.69 -21.22
N GLU A 245 7.25 1.21 -21.59
CA GLU A 245 6.56 2.27 -20.84
C GLU A 245 5.62 1.63 -19.83
N LEU A 246 5.70 2.07 -18.57
CA LEU A 246 4.83 1.61 -17.50
C LEU A 246 3.36 1.94 -17.81
N ALA A 247 2.51 0.93 -17.72
CA ALA A 247 1.07 1.08 -17.92
C ALA A 247 0.36 1.46 -16.61
N ALA A 248 -0.63 2.34 -16.68
CA ALA A 248 -1.61 2.43 -15.61
C ALA A 248 -2.42 1.13 -15.56
N ALA A 249 -2.79 0.69 -14.36
CA ALA A 249 -3.76 -0.38 -14.16
C ALA A 249 -5.18 0.19 -13.94
N TYR A 250 -5.57 1.15 -14.79
CA TYR A 250 -6.95 1.63 -14.95
C TYR A 250 -7.17 2.18 -16.36
N ALA A 251 -8.43 2.15 -16.81
CA ALA A 251 -8.89 2.65 -18.11
C ALA A 251 -9.55 4.03 -17.98
#